data_AF-A0A524NVY6-F1
#
_entry.id   AF-A0A524NVY6-F1
#
_cell.length_a   1.000
_cell.length_b   1.000
_cell.length_c   1.000
_cell.angle_alpha   90.00
_cell.angle_beta   90.00
_cell.angle_gamma   90.00
#
_symmetry.space_group_name_H-M   'P 1'
#
loop_
_entity.id
_entity.type
_entity.pdbx_description
1 polymer ?
#
loop_
_entity_poly.entity_id
_entity_poly.type
_entity_poly.pdbx_seq_one_letter_code
_entity_poly.pdbx_strand_id
1 'polypeptide(L)'
;MRKTNGPRALNRGYLATLLVLAMGFASSAAAQSAQIDLNQFRPAELASDGFATSTPDGQGHLRLGVMVWLDYSDDPLTSENPVTGTRTDIVHQELTGHLMLNLGLWDHLVLFADLPYDFMIKDTGGSGFLKQQNLGDFYFGARGNLFGTRDDVFQIALQATLTVNTASLASSAQTFAGQVDKGPYIGGWFEALLNFNAGDVVRIPLQVGYKLGTQGQNVPLV
;
A
#
# COMPACT_ATOMS: atom_id res chain seq x y z
N MET A 1 -45.78 -31.32 5.03
CA MET A 1 -44.53 -31.11 5.80
C MET A 1 -43.61 -30.19 4.99
N ARG A 2 -43.42 -28.94 5.41
CA ARG A 2 -42.58 -27.95 4.71
C ARG A 2 -41.43 -27.54 5.65
N LYS A 3 -40.20 -27.96 5.35
CA LYS A 3 -39.00 -27.53 6.10
C LYS A 3 -38.57 -26.16 5.57
N THR A 4 -38.55 -25.16 6.44
CA THR A 4 -38.00 -23.83 6.17
C THR A 4 -36.51 -23.82 6.48
N ASN A 5 -35.66 -23.55 5.49
CA ASN A 5 -34.22 -23.37 5.69
C ASN A 5 -33.97 -21.95 6.21
N GLY A 6 -33.68 -21.80 7.51
CA GLY A 6 -33.17 -20.56 8.08
C GLY A 6 -31.69 -20.34 7.76
N PRO A 7 -31.20 -19.09 7.73
CA PRO A 7 -29.78 -18.79 7.50
C PRO A 7 -28.93 -19.40 8.61
N ARG A 8 -27.84 -20.07 8.22
CA ARG A 8 -26.91 -20.72 9.13
C ARG A 8 -26.23 -19.67 10.03
N ALA A 9 -26.38 -19.83 11.34
CA ALA A 9 -25.73 -18.98 12.34
C ALA A 9 -24.20 -19.05 12.14
N LEU A 10 -23.59 -17.88 11.94
CA LEU A 10 -22.15 -17.70 11.87
C LEU A 10 -21.51 -18.21 13.17
N ASN A 11 -20.54 -19.13 13.08
CA ASN A 11 -19.85 -19.67 14.24
C ASN A 11 -19.07 -18.56 14.97
N ARG A 12 -19.57 -18.15 16.14
CA ARG A 12 -19.01 -17.11 17.01
C ARG A 12 -17.55 -17.35 17.45
N GLY A 13 -17.01 -18.55 17.24
CA GLY A 13 -15.63 -18.91 17.56
C GLY A 13 -14.58 -18.23 16.68
N TYR A 14 -14.87 -17.96 15.40
CA TYR A 14 -13.88 -17.37 14.48
C TYR A 14 -13.63 -15.87 14.73
N LEU A 15 -14.63 -15.14 15.24
CA LEU A 15 -14.50 -13.72 15.57
C LEU A 15 -13.58 -13.48 16.78
N ALA A 16 -13.53 -14.42 17.73
CA ALA A 16 -12.70 -14.32 18.92
C ALA A 16 -11.21 -14.57 18.61
N THR A 17 -10.90 -15.47 17.68
CA THR A 17 -9.51 -15.75 17.28
C THR A 17 -8.88 -14.58 16.51
N LEU A 18 -9.69 -13.85 15.74
CA LEU A 18 -9.23 -12.68 14.98
C LEU A 18 -8.96 -11.45 15.87
N LEU A 19 -9.68 -11.32 16.99
CA LEU A 19 -9.50 -10.21 17.93
C LEU A 19 -8.26 -10.35 18.83
N VAL A 20 -7.87 -11.59 19.17
CA VAL A 20 -6.72 -11.85 20.05
C VAL A 20 -5.37 -11.66 19.33
N LEU A 21 -5.32 -11.80 18.01
CA LEU A 21 -4.11 -11.50 17.23
C LEU A 21 -3.81 -9.98 17.13
N ALA A 22 -4.80 -9.12 17.42
CA ALA A 22 -4.68 -7.67 17.26
C ALA A 22 -4.13 -6.93 18.49
N MET A 23 -4.03 -7.56 19.67
CA MET A 23 -3.64 -6.89 20.93
C MET A 23 -2.15 -7.03 21.29
N GLY A 24 -1.32 -7.54 20.38
CA GLY A 24 -0.01 -8.10 20.73
C GLY A 24 1.23 -7.25 20.53
N PHE A 25 1.21 -5.93 20.30
CA PHE A 25 2.46 -5.16 20.15
C PHE A 25 2.36 -3.71 20.69
N ALA A 26 2.60 -3.54 21.99
CA ALA A 26 3.00 -2.24 22.54
C ALA A 26 4.52 -2.11 22.41
N SER A 27 4.99 -1.50 21.32
CA SER A 27 6.41 -1.17 21.14
C SER A 27 6.75 0.15 21.83
N SER A 28 7.89 0.17 22.53
CA SER A 28 8.49 1.37 23.10
C SER A 28 9.01 2.30 21.99
N ALA A 29 8.73 3.60 22.13
CA ALA A 29 9.23 4.63 21.23
C ALA A 29 10.67 5.02 21.64
N ALA A 30 11.66 4.56 20.87
CA ALA A 30 13.00 5.14 20.87
C ALA A 30 13.06 6.32 19.88
N ALA A 31 13.77 7.39 20.22
CA ALA A 31 14.07 8.49 19.31
C ALA A 31 14.92 7.97 18.13
N GLN A 32 14.51 8.25 16.89
CA GLN A 32 15.03 7.61 15.68
C GLN A 32 15.52 8.63 14.65
N SER A 33 16.57 8.27 13.92
CA SER A 33 17.02 8.96 12.71
C SER A 33 15.90 8.90 11.67
N ALA A 34 15.39 10.06 11.25
CA ALA A 34 14.21 10.15 10.40
C ALA A 34 14.57 9.78 8.94
N GLN A 35 14.43 8.52 8.56
CA GLN A 35 14.17 8.16 7.17
C GLN A 35 12.71 8.49 6.85
N ILE A 36 12.49 9.22 5.78
CA ILE A 36 11.20 9.68 5.28
C ILE A 36 11.07 9.09 3.88
N ASP A 37 10.05 8.27 3.69
CA ASP A 37 9.60 7.82 2.37
C ASP A 37 8.87 8.98 1.69
N LEU A 38 9.43 9.48 0.59
CA LEU A 38 8.92 10.68 -0.06
C LEU A 38 7.77 10.38 -1.00
N ASN A 39 7.88 9.27 -1.74
CA ASN A 39 6.85 8.79 -2.61
C ASN A 39 5.69 8.20 -1.77
N GLN A 40 4.57 8.93 -1.75
CA GLN A 40 3.32 8.48 -1.13
C GLN A 40 2.37 7.81 -2.13
N PHE A 41 2.67 7.87 -3.43
CA PHE A 41 1.86 7.24 -4.46
C PHE A 41 1.94 5.71 -4.35
N ARG A 42 0.78 5.06 -4.37
CA ARG A 42 0.65 3.61 -4.37
C ARG A 42 -0.31 3.21 -5.48
N PRO A 43 0.18 2.61 -6.59
CA PRO A 43 -0.69 2.16 -7.66
C PRO A 43 -1.58 1.00 -7.20
N ALA A 44 -2.77 0.88 -7.79
CA ALA A 44 -3.62 -0.27 -7.52
C ALA A 44 -3.00 -1.57 -8.06
N GLU A 45 -3.34 -2.70 -7.45
CA GLU A 45 -2.62 -3.96 -7.61
C GLU A 45 -2.92 -4.66 -8.94
N LEU A 46 -4.09 -4.42 -9.52
CA LEU A 46 -4.55 -5.06 -10.76
C LEU A 46 -4.78 -4.04 -11.89
N ALA A 47 -4.58 -4.47 -13.13
CA ALA A 47 -4.85 -3.61 -14.31
C ALA A 47 -6.34 -3.31 -14.51
N SER A 48 -7.20 -4.10 -13.87
CA SER A 48 -8.64 -3.91 -13.84
C SER A 48 -9.12 -3.00 -12.70
N ASP A 49 -8.22 -2.61 -11.79
CA ASP A 49 -8.49 -1.67 -10.71
C ASP A 49 -8.40 -0.22 -11.23
N GLY A 50 -8.68 0.76 -10.36
CA GLY A 50 -8.48 2.17 -10.66
C GLY A 50 -7.01 2.60 -10.56
N PHE A 51 -6.73 3.89 -10.73
CA PHE A 51 -5.38 4.46 -10.64
C PHE A 51 -4.67 4.18 -9.30
N ALA A 52 -5.39 4.33 -8.19
CA ALA A 52 -4.91 4.07 -6.82
C ALA A 52 -6.03 3.49 -5.92
N THR A 53 -7.04 2.87 -6.54
CA THR A 53 -8.21 2.33 -5.84
C THR A 53 -8.36 0.87 -6.19
N SER A 54 -8.18 0.04 -5.18
CA SER A 54 -8.30 -1.41 -5.27
C SER A 54 -9.76 -1.82 -5.35
N THR A 55 -10.07 -2.88 -6.10
CA THR A 55 -11.44 -3.42 -6.19
C THR A 55 -11.52 -4.88 -5.74
N PRO A 56 -12.69 -5.43 -5.41
CA PRO A 56 -12.82 -6.85 -5.04
C PRO A 56 -12.58 -7.86 -6.18
N ASP A 57 -12.14 -7.43 -7.37
CA ASP A 57 -11.99 -8.31 -8.53
C ASP A 57 -10.94 -9.40 -8.27
N GLY A 58 -11.28 -10.64 -8.62
CA GLY A 58 -10.44 -11.83 -8.45
C GLY A 58 -9.57 -12.14 -9.67
N GLN A 59 -9.65 -11.35 -10.74
CA GLN A 59 -8.86 -11.45 -11.99
C GLN A 59 -9.12 -12.70 -12.85
N GLY A 60 -9.53 -13.82 -12.26
CA GLY A 60 -9.84 -15.10 -12.92
C GLY A 60 -8.70 -16.12 -12.85
N HIS A 61 -9.02 -17.37 -13.16
CA HIS A 61 -8.09 -18.50 -13.06
C HIS A 61 -6.82 -18.38 -13.93
N LEU A 62 -5.65 -18.49 -13.30
CA LEU A 62 -4.31 -18.48 -13.92
C LEU A 62 -4.04 -17.28 -14.83
N ARG A 63 -4.61 -16.12 -14.51
CA ARG A 63 -4.40 -14.91 -15.28
C ARG A 63 -3.21 -14.13 -14.73
N LEU A 64 -2.14 -14.08 -15.51
CA LEU A 64 -0.97 -13.23 -15.27
C LEU A 64 -1.25 -11.81 -15.78
N GLY A 65 -0.84 -10.81 -15.01
CA GLY A 65 -0.77 -9.42 -15.43
C GLY A 65 0.55 -8.79 -15.03
N VAL A 66 0.97 -7.83 -15.85
CA VAL A 66 2.16 -7.01 -15.65
C VAL A 66 1.74 -5.56 -15.84
N MET A 67 2.17 -4.69 -14.94
CA MET A 67 1.92 -3.25 -15.05
C MET A 67 3.19 -2.47 -14.78
N VAL A 68 3.25 -1.29 -15.40
CA VAL A 68 4.33 -0.32 -15.19
C VAL A 68 3.70 1.02 -14.92
N TRP A 69 4.06 1.65 -13.81
CA TRP A 69 3.70 3.02 -13.48
C TRP A 69 4.93 3.90 -13.44
N LEU A 70 4.76 5.15 -13.82
CA LEU A 70 5.76 6.20 -13.67
C LEU A 70 5.07 7.36 -12.95
N ASP A 71 5.64 7.75 -11.81
CA ASP A 71 5.19 8.88 -11.01
C ASP A 71 6.26 9.97 -11.02
N TYR A 72 5.84 11.21 -11.29
CA TYR A 72 6.71 12.38 -11.26
C TYR A 72 6.15 13.38 -10.27
N SER A 73 6.98 13.78 -9.32
CA SER A 73 6.62 14.73 -8.28
C SER A 73 7.53 15.96 -8.32
N ASP A 74 6.92 17.14 -8.17
CA ASP A 74 7.56 18.46 -8.18
C ASP A 74 7.39 19.10 -6.79
N ASP A 75 8.51 19.51 -6.20
CA ASP A 75 8.64 19.94 -4.80
C ASP A 75 7.97 19.01 -3.77
N PRO A 76 8.22 17.68 -3.80
CA PRO A 76 7.53 16.73 -2.93
C PRO A 76 7.84 16.92 -1.43
N LEU A 77 8.96 17.55 -1.07
CA LEU A 77 9.29 17.88 0.32
C LEU A 77 9.72 19.34 0.44
N THR A 78 8.93 20.12 1.19
CA THR A 78 9.24 21.52 1.47
C THR A 78 9.11 21.80 2.96
N SER A 79 10.01 22.64 3.48
CA SER A 79 9.97 23.13 4.86
C SER A 79 9.56 24.59 4.84
N GLU A 80 8.61 24.95 5.68
CA GLU A 80 8.23 26.34 5.92
C GLU A 80 8.74 26.80 7.28
N ASN A 81 9.40 27.94 7.32
CA ASN A 81 9.82 28.54 8.58
C ASN A 81 8.61 29.21 9.26
N PRO A 82 8.17 28.77 10.45
CA PRO A 82 6.93 29.25 11.07
C PRO A 82 7.00 30.71 11.56
N VAL A 83 8.20 31.27 11.69
CA VAL A 83 8.41 32.65 12.16
C VAL A 83 8.52 33.63 10.99
N THR A 84 9.15 33.23 9.88
CA THR A 84 9.40 34.10 8.72
C THR A 84 8.48 33.84 7.53
N GLY A 85 7.74 32.71 7.52
CA GLY A 85 6.92 32.27 6.38
C GLY A 85 7.74 31.90 5.14
N THR A 86 9.06 31.76 5.28
CA THR A 86 9.94 31.43 4.14
C THR A 86 9.83 29.94 3.83
N ARG A 87 9.37 29.60 2.63
CA ARG A 87 9.38 28.23 2.09
C ARG A 87 10.76 27.90 1.55
N THR A 88 11.30 26.75 1.96
CA THR A 88 12.54 26.18 1.45
C THR A 88 12.25 24.77 0.97
N ASP A 89 12.47 24.53 -0.31
CA ASP A 89 12.32 23.19 -0.87
C ASP A 89 13.50 22.36 -0.38
N ILE A 90 13.24 21.12 0.05
CA ILE A 90 14.26 20.16 0.48
C ILE A 90 14.55 19.20 -0.66
N VAL A 91 13.49 18.71 -1.30
CA VAL A 91 13.54 17.91 -2.53
C VAL A 91 12.75 18.62 -3.59
N HIS A 92 13.39 18.88 -4.73
CA HIS A 92 12.83 19.65 -5.83
C HIS A 92 12.10 18.75 -6.82
N GLN A 93 12.67 17.59 -7.17
CA GLN A 93 12.06 16.68 -8.15
C GLN A 93 12.29 15.23 -7.79
N GLU A 94 11.30 14.40 -8.06
CA GLU A 94 11.35 12.95 -7.90
C GLU A 94 10.69 12.24 -9.09
N LEU A 95 11.30 11.16 -9.56
CA LEU A 95 10.75 10.26 -10.58
C LEU A 95 10.91 8.82 -10.12
N THR A 96 9.79 8.16 -9.83
CA THR A 96 9.73 6.77 -9.40
C THR A 96 9.00 5.92 -10.43
N GLY A 97 9.52 4.72 -10.70
CA GLY A 97 8.81 3.70 -11.45
C GLY A 97 8.35 2.56 -10.57
N HIS A 98 7.19 1.99 -10.88
CA HIS A 98 6.67 0.78 -10.23
C HIS A 98 6.57 -0.33 -11.26
N LEU A 99 7.20 -1.46 -10.99
CA LEU A 99 7.00 -2.70 -11.76
C LEU A 99 6.12 -3.63 -10.94
N MET A 100 4.91 -3.88 -11.44
CA MET A 100 3.93 -4.71 -10.75
C MET A 100 3.67 -6.01 -11.50
N LEU A 101 3.54 -7.09 -10.73
CA LEU A 101 3.16 -8.41 -11.20
C LEU A 101 1.93 -8.86 -10.42
N ASN A 102 0.96 -9.47 -11.10
CA ASN A 102 -0.18 -10.10 -10.45
C ASN A 102 -0.54 -11.43 -11.12
N LEU A 103 -1.04 -12.36 -10.32
CA LEU A 103 -1.44 -13.69 -10.76
C LEU A 103 -2.74 -14.08 -10.06
N GLY A 104 -3.83 -14.15 -10.84
CA GLY A 104 -5.04 -14.82 -10.41
C GLY A 104 -4.81 -16.33 -10.35
N LEU A 105 -5.02 -16.97 -9.20
CA LEU A 105 -4.86 -18.43 -9.05
C LEU A 105 -6.17 -19.18 -9.29
N TRP A 106 -7.30 -18.53 -9.00
CA TRP A 106 -8.67 -18.98 -9.24
C TRP A 106 -9.55 -17.74 -9.45
N ASP A 107 -10.87 -17.88 -9.38
CA ASP A 107 -11.79 -16.74 -9.54
C ASP A 107 -11.86 -15.82 -8.30
N HIS A 108 -11.20 -16.21 -7.21
CA HIS A 108 -11.32 -15.55 -5.91
C HIS A 108 -10.01 -15.18 -5.24
N LEU A 109 -8.85 -15.57 -5.78
CA LEU A 109 -7.56 -15.28 -5.16
C LEU A 109 -6.59 -14.72 -6.19
N VAL A 110 -6.05 -13.55 -5.85
CA VAL A 110 -4.97 -12.92 -6.61
C VAL A 110 -3.76 -12.76 -5.70
N LEU A 111 -2.59 -13.11 -6.21
CA LEU A 111 -1.31 -12.72 -5.64
C LEU A 111 -0.76 -11.54 -6.43
N PHE A 112 -0.13 -10.59 -5.76
CA PHE A 112 0.49 -9.44 -6.40
C PHE A 112 1.80 -9.05 -5.74
N ALA A 113 2.67 -8.41 -6.52
CA ALA A 113 3.92 -7.84 -6.06
C ALA A 113 4.16 -6.51 -6.75
N ASP A 114 4.79 -5.56 -6.04
CA ASP A 114 5.23 -4.28 -6.56
C ASP A 114 6.69 -4.03 -6.18
N LEU A 115 7.47 -3.62 -7.17
CA LEU A 115 8.85 -3.21 -7.02
C LEU A 115 9.00 -1.75 -7.46
N PRO A 116 9.05 -0.79 -6.51
CA PRO A 116 9.36 0.59 -6.81
C PRO A 116 10.86 0.81 -7.03
N TYR A 117 11.18 1.76 -7.89
CA TYR A 117 12.55 2.13 -8.24
C TYR A 117 12.65 3.63 -8.52
N ASP A 118 13.52 4.32 -7.79
CA ASP A 118 13.72 5.76 -7.95
C ASP A 118 14.78 6.04 -9.00
N PHE A 119 14.34 6.59 -10.14
CA PHE A 119 15.22 6.98 -11.23
C PHE A 119 15.93 8.29 -10.96
N MET A 120 15.27 9.22 -10.26
CA MET A 120 15.79 10.57 -10.05
C MET A 120 15.22 11.16 -8.76
N ILE A 121 16.11 11.71 -7.92
CA ILE A 121 15.75 12.53 -6.75
C ILE A 121 16.69 13.74 -6.76
N LYS A 122 16.16 14.95 -6.97
CA LYS A 122 16.94 16.20 -7.05
C LYS A 122 16.75 17.06 -5.81
N ASP A 123 17.85 17.61 -5.32
CA ASP A 123 17.86 18.61 -4.26
C ASP A 123 17.83 20.05 -4.81
N THR A 124 17.49 20.99 -3.94
CA THR A 124 17.35 22.44 -4.22
C THR A 124 18.67 23.10 -4.62
N GLY A 125 19.80 22.48 -4.29
CA GLY A 125 21.14 22.93 -4.70
C GLY A 125 21.43 22.70 -6.18
N GLY A 126 20.54 22.04 -6.93
CA GLY A 126 20.72 21.75 -8.35
C GLY A 126 21.90 20.81 -8.62
N SER A 127 22.42 20.13 -7.58
CA SER A 127 23.56 19.22 -7.72
C SER A 127 23.20 18.06 -8.65
N GLY A 128 21.90 17.79 -8.83
CA GLY A 128 21.32 17.15 -10.01
C GLY A 128 21.93 15.80 -10.36
N PHE A 129 22.66 15.18 -9.43
CA PHE A 129 23.13 13.84 -9.60
C PHE A 129 21.88 12.95 -9.56
N LEU A 130 21.81 12.01 -10.50
CA LEU A 130 21.07 10.78 -10.30
C LEU A 130 21.61 10.18 -9.01
N LYS A 131 21.02 10.57 -7.86
CA LYS A 131 21.41 10.05 -6.56
C LYS A 131 21.27 8.54 -6.71
N GLN A 132 22.38 7.85 -6.45
CA GLN A 132 22.61 6.41 -6.58
C GLN A 132 21.29 5.65 -6.67
N GLN A 133 20.97 5.09 -7.83
CA GLN A 133 19.78 4.29 -8.12
C GLN A 133 19.31 3.52 -6.89
N ASN A 134 18.18 3.91 -6.30
CA ASN A 134 17.68 3.31 -5.07
C ASN A 134 16.50 2.41 -5.41
N LEU A 135 16.63 1.15 -4.99
CA LEU A 135 15.47 0.27 -4.90
C LEU A 135 14.60 0.78 -3.76
N GLY A 136 13.33 1.03 -4.03
CA GLY A 136 12.39 1.34 -2.97
C GLY A 136 12.00 0.10 -2.17
N ASP A 137 11.01 0.22 -1.30
CA ASP A 137 10.51 -0.89 -0.50
C ASP A 137 9.68 -1.87 -1.34
N PHE A 138 10.01 -3.16 -1.29
CA PHE A 138 9.29 -4.20 -2.03
C PHE A 138 7.95 -4.51 -1.36
N TYR A 139 6.90 -4.66 -2.16
CA TYR A 139 5.57 -5.04 -1.70
C TYR A 139 5.17 -6.40 -2.27
N PHE A 140 4.52 -7.20 -1.43
CA PHE A 140 3.91 -8.45 -1.84
C PHE A 140 2.60 -8.65 -1.08
N GLY A 141 1.56 -9.07 -1.76
CA GLY A 141 0.27 -9.26 -1.12
C GLY A 141 -0.63 -10.26 -1.81
N ALA A 142 -1.78 -10.45 -1.19
CA ALA A 142 -2.83 -11.30 -1.69
C ALA A 142 -4.19 -10.64 -1.47
N ARG A 143 -5.07 -10.82 -2.45
CA ARG A 143 -6.46 -10.39 -2.41
C ARG A 143 -7.37 -11.62 -2.54
N GLY A 144 -8.20 -11.84 -1.53
CA GLY A 144 -9.22 -12.87 -1.51
C GLY A 144 -10.62 -12.27 -1.67
N ASN A 145 -11.28 -12.51 -2.80
CA ASN A 145 -12.70 -12.23 -2.97
C ASN A 145 -13.50 -13.28 -2.20
N LEU A 146 -14.23 -12.81 -1.18
CA LEU A 146 -15.02 -13.64 -0.29
C LEU A 146 -16.45 -13.84 -0.79
N PHE A 147 -16.97 -12.87 -1.55
CA PHE A 147 -18.34 -12.90 -2.02
C PHE A 147 -18.50 -12.09 -3.31
N GLY A 148 -19.27 -12.65 -4.25
CA GLY A 148 -19.68 -11.99 -5.48
C GLY A 148 -18.59 -11.98 -6.54
N THR A 149 -19.01 -11.76 -7.77
CA THR A 149 -18.17 -11.67 -8.96
C THR A 149 -18.41 -10.33 -9.66
N ARG A 150 -17.64 -10.05 -10.72
CA ARG A 150 -17.71 -8.78 -11.45
C ARG A 150 -19.13 -8.41 -11.87
N ASP A 151 -19.97 -9.41 -12.13
CA ASP A 151 -21.33 -9.31 -12.67
C ASP A 151 -22.40 -9.24 -11.57
N ASP A 152 -22.03 -9.47 -10.31
CA ASP A 152 -22.96 -9.42 -9.17
C ASP A 152 -23.18 -7.99 -8.67
N VAL A 153 -24.37 -7.72 -8.12
CA VAL A 153 -24.74 -6.39 -7.56
C VAL A 153 -23.81 -5.95 -6.43
N PHE A 154 -23.22 -6.89 -5.70
CA PHE A 154 -22.28 -6.59 -4.63
C PHE A 154 -21.11 -7.57 -4.62
N GLN A 155 -19.93 -7.06 -4.29
CA GLN A 155 -18.73 -7.87 -4.07
C GLN A 155 -18.03 -7.47 -2.79
N ILE A 156 -17.37 -8.43 -2.15
CA ILE A 156 -16.59 -8.23 -0.93
C ILE A 156 -15.29 -8.99 -1.07
N ALA A 157 -14.16 -8.31 -0.82
CA ALA A 157 -12.86 -8.93 -0.73
C ALA A 157 -12.09 -8.44 0.50
N LEU A 158 -11.12 -9.24 0.91
CA LEU A 158 -10.06 -8.83 1.83
C LEU A 158 -8.74 -8.84 1.09
N GLN A 159 -7.91 -7.85 1.39
CA GLN A 159 -6.56 -7.74 0.89
C GLN A 159 -5.59 -7.61 2.06
N ALA A 160 -4.43 -8.27 1.92
CA ALA A 160 -3.32 -8.12 2.84
C ALA A 160 -2.06 -7.89 2.01
N THR A 161 -1.32 -6.84 2.35
CA THR A 161 -0.06 -6.48 1.71
C THR A 161 1.03 -6.43 2.77
N LEU A 162 2.16 -7.04 2.46
CA LEU A 162 3.39 -7.00 3.24
C LEU A 162 4.37 -6.07 2.53
N THR A 163 5.06 -5.26 3.32
CA THR A 163 6.18 -4.43 2.86
C THR A 163 7.46 -5.01 3.42
N VAL A 164 8.47 -5.14 2.56
CA VAL A 164 9.86 -5.40 2.97
C VAL A 164 10.64 -4.12 2.72
N ASN A 165 11.29 -3.58 3.75
CA ASN A 165 12.03 -2.31 3.66
C ASN A 165 13.37 -2.50 2.92
N THR A 166 13.31 -2.89 1.65
CA THR A 166 14.48 -3.21 0.81
C THR A 166 15.38 -2.00 0.59
N ALA A 167 14.85 -0.78 0.64
CA ALA A 167 15.65 0.43 0.59
C ALA A 167 16.65 0.51 1.76
N SER A 168 16.16 0.28 2.99
CA SER A 168 16.99 0.29 4.20
C SER A 168 17.95 -0.90 4.27
N LEU A 169 17.58 -2.03 3.67
CA LEU A 169 18.47 -3.20 3.54
C LEU A 169 19.62 -2.95 2.55
N ALA A 170 19.39 -2.15 1.51
CA ALA A 170 20.40 -1.82 0.50
C ALA A 170 21.37 -0.73 0.97
N SER A 171 20.90 0.21 1.80
CA SER A 171 21.71 1.31 2.33
C SER A 171 21.19 1.81 3.67
N SER A 172 22.08 2.00 4.64
CA SER A 172 21.76 2.62 5.94
C SER A 172 21.76 4.16 5.88
N ALA A 173 22.01 4.77 4.71
CA ALA A 173 21.97 6.22 4.52
C ALA A 173 20.54 6.69 4.16
N GLN A 174 20.16 7.90 4.58
CA GLN A 174 18.87 8.48 4.21
C GLN A 174 18.86 8.87 2.72
N THR A 175 18.15 8.09 1.92
CA THR A 175 18.03 8.23 0.45
C THR A 175 16.66 8.72 -0.03
N PHE A 176 15.68 8.88 0.87
CA PHE A 176 14.27 9.21 0.58
C PHE A 176 13.47 8.15 -0.18
N ALA A 177 14.11 7.03 -0.55
CA ALA A 177 13.56 5.95 -1.38
C ALA A 177 12.67 4.94 -0.61
N GLY A 178 12.57 5.05 0.72
CA GLY A 178 11.85 4.05 1.51
C GLY A 178 11.86 4.32 3.01
N GLN A 179 11.23 3.40 3.75
CA GLN A 179 11.00 3.52 5.18
C GLN A 179 12.27 3.38 6.02
N VAL A 180 12.18 3.76 7.31
CA VAL A 180 13.29 3.74 8.27
C VAL A 180 13.89 2.34 8.43
N ASP A 181 15.22 2.31 8.51
CA ASP A 181 16.02 1.19 9.02
C ASP A 181 15.63 0.84 10.47
N LYS A 182 14.51 0.12 10.63
CA LYS A 182 14.01 -0.34 11.92
C LYS A 182 13.60 -1.80 11.85
N GLY A 183 14.21 -2.62 12.70
CA GLY A 183 13.82 -4.00 12.89
C GLY A 183 12.44 -4.13 13.56
N PRO A 184 11.54 -5.00 13.05
CA PRO A 184 11.68 -5.78 11.82
C PRO A 184 11.44 -4.91 10.57
N TYR A 185 12.22 -5.13 9.50
CA TYR A 185 12.06 -4.51 8.16
C TYR A 185 10.78 -4.96 7.42
N ILE A 186 9.74 -5.29 8.18
CA ILE A 186 8.49 -5.86 7.70
C ILE A 186 7.37 -4.96 8.21
N GLY A 187 6.68 -4.34 7.26
CA GLY A 187 5.41 -3.66 7.50
C GLY A 187 4.28 -4.37 6.77
N GLY A 188 3.09 -3.81 6.82
CA GLY A 188 2.00 -4.25 5.98
C GLY A 188 0.72 -3.49 6.20
N TRP A 189 -0.32 -3.82 5.45
CA TRP A 189 -1.65 -3.28 5.68
C TRP A 189 -2.71 -4.29 5.24
N PHE A 190 -3.90 -4.11 5.79
CA PHE A 190 -5.06 -4.95 5.54
C PHE A 190 -6.21 -4.08 5.07
N GLU A 191 -6.96 -4.55 4.09
CA GLU A 191 -8.02 -3.77 3.47
C GLU A 191 -9.27 -4.61 3.29
N ALA A 192 -10.41 -4.02 3.59
CA ALA A 192 -11.71 -4.50 3.19
C ALA A 192 -12.15 -3.73 1.95
N LEU A 193 -12.44 -4.47 0.89
CA LEU A 193 -12.86 -3.93 -0.41
C LEU A 193 -14.31 -4.31 -0.64
N LEU A 194 -15.13 -3.33 -1.03
CA LEU A 194 -16.52 -3.55 -1.40
C LEU A 194 -16.80 -2.87 -2.74
N ASN A 195 -17.58 -3.53 -3.58
CA ASN A 195 -18.15 -2.90 -4.76
C ASN A 195 -19.67 -3.00 -4.70
N PHE A 196 -20.34 -1.90 -5.06
CA PHE A 196 -21.73 -1.92 -5.46
C PHE A 196 -21.83 -1.67 -6.97
N ASN A 197 -22.47 -2.60 -7.68
CA ASN A 197 -22.70 -2.51 -9.12
C ASN A 197 -24.20 -2.27 -9.37
N ALA A 198 -24.53 -1.23 -10.11
CA ALA A 198 -25.89 -0.95 -10.57
C ALA A 198 -25.95 -1.10 -12.09
N GLY A 199 -26.33 -2.30 -12.53
CA GLY A 199 -26.25 -2.71 -13.94
C GLY A 199 -24.80 -2.70 -14.44
N ASP A 200 -24.64 -2.51 -15.76
CA ASP A 200 -23.33 -2.57 -16.42
C ASP A 200 -22.58 -1.23 -16.44
N VAL A 201 -23.20 -0.17 -15.92
CA VAL A 201 -22.74 1.22 -16.16
C VAL A 201 -22.13 1.85 -14.91
N VAL A 202 -22.64 1.52 -13.72
CA VAL A 202 -22.24 2.18 -12.47
C VAL A 202 -21.59 1.18 -11.54
N ARG A 203 -20.34 1.48 -11.16
CA ARG A 203 -19.58 0.76 -10.13
C ARG A 203 -19.09 1.75 -9.08
N ILE A 204 -19.42 1.46 -7.82
CA ILE A 204 -19.02 2.28 -6.68
C ILE A 204 -18.08 1.44 -5.80
N PRO A 205 -16.76 1.67 -5.85
CA PRO A 205 -15.81 1.04 -4.94
C PRO A 205 -15.81 1.73 -3.57
N LEU A 206 -15.75 0.92 -2.52
CA LEU A 206 -15.47 1.35 -1.15
C LEU A 206 -14.29 0.55 -0.61
N GLN A 207 -13.32 1.25 -0.05
CA GLN A 207 -12.07 0.69 0.46
C GLN A 207 -11.83 1.22 1.87
N VAL A 208 -11.59 0.30 2.81
CA VAL A 208 -11.25 0.64 4.19
C VAL A 208 -10.01 -0.15 4.56
N GLY A 209 -8.94 0.57 4.88
CA GLY A 209 -7.64 0.00 5.19
C GLY A 209 -7.18 0.25 6.61
N TYR A 210 -6.37 -0.67 7.14
CA TYR A 210 -5.60 -0.51 8.36
C TYR A 210 -4.14 -0.86 8.09
N LYS A 211 -3.24 0.11 8.32
CA LYS A 211 -1.81 -0.06 8.11
C LYS A 211 -1.12 -0.48 9.40
N LEU A 212 -0.44 -1.62 9.35
CA LEU A 212 0.51 -2.07 10.35
C LEU A 212 1.89 -1.53 9.99
N GLY A 213 2.30 -0.47 10.67
CA GLY A 213 3.64 0.09 10.56
C GLY A 213 4.33 0.14 11.92
N THR A 214 5.67 0.19 11.88
CA THR A 214 6.46 0.71 12.99
C THR A 214 5.99 2.14 13.31
N GLN A 215 5.67 2.40 14.59
CA GLN A 215 5.09 3.64 15.11
C GLN A 215 5.57 4.93 14.43
N GLY A 216 4.61 5.84 14.24
CA GLY A 216 4.72 7.11 13.57
C GLY A 216 5.85 8.02 14.05
N GLN A 217 6.35 8.78 13.08
CA GLN A 217 7.16 9.97 13.28
C GLN A 217 6.34 10.99 14.09
N ASN A 218 6.72 11.21 15.34
CA ASN A 218 6.48 12.51 15.96
C ASN A 218 7.53 13.45 15.38
N VAL A 219 7.11 14.36 14.49
CA VAL A 219 7.91 15.53 14.14
C VAL A 219 7.89 16.44 15.37
N PRO A 220 9.02 16.67 16.06
CA PRO A 220 9.06 17.72 17.07
C PRO A 220 8.85 19.03 16.34
N LEU A 221 7.76 19.73 16.66
CA LEU A 221 7.65 21.15 16.38
C LEU A 221 8.76 21.82 17.20
N VAL A 222 9.81 22.30 16.53
CA VAL A 222 10.79 23.22 17.11
C VAL A 222 10.31 24.64 16.86
#